data_AF-A0A535NP02-F1
#
_entry.id   AF-A0A535NP02-F1
#
_cell.length_a   1.000
_cell.length_b   1.000
_cell.length_c   1.000
_cell.angle_alpha   90.00
_cell.angle_beta   90.00
_cell.angle_gamma   90.00
#
_symmetry.space_group_name_H-M   'P 1'
#
loop_
_entity.id
_entity.type
_entity.pdbx_description
1 polymer ?
#
loop_
_entity_poly.entity_id
_entity_poly.type
_entity_poly.pdbx_seq_one_letter_code
_entity_poly.pdbx_strand_id
1 'polypeptide(L)'
;ALLFEAAQECQQLDVPLQVHCGFGDPDEDLAQTSPLGLRPLFIDPAYRGLRIALLHCYPYHREAAYLCSVFPGAYMDLSLTIPLAGLEGVRAMRETLGLCPTSKLLYASDASRYPEVYFVAASIHREALAEGLGELVDGAILSADSAVAAGRQVLAENARRVYRLERTEMVPPASSGSLA
;
A
#
# COMPACT_ATOMS: atom_id res chain seq x y z
N ALA A 1 -8.89 7.56 22.34
CA ALA A 1 -7.71 7.81 23.18
C ALA A 1 -6.52 6.99 22.66
N LEU A 2 -6.58 5.66 22.70
CA LEU A 2 -5.45 4.78 22.35
C LEU A 2 -4.81 5.03 20.97
N LEU A 3 -5.61 5.20 19.90
CA LEU A 3 -5.08 5.50 18.57
C LEU A 3 -4.20 6.76 18.54
N PHE A 4 -4.61 7.80 19.27
CA PHE A 4 -3.89 9.07 19.30
C PHE A 4 -2.59 8.96 20.11
N GLU A 5 -2.60 8.20 21.21
CA GLU A 5 -1.39 7.89 21.97
C GLU A 5 -0.41 7.06 21.12
N ALA A 6 -0.88 6.00 20.45
CA ALA A 6 -0.07 5.20 19.54
C ALA A 6 0.53 6.05 18.40
N ALA A 7 -0.23 7.01 17.87
CA ALA A 7 0.26 7.95 16.87
C ALA A 7 1.40 8.84 17.40
N GLN A 8 1.31 9.32 18.65
CA GLN A 8 2.38 10.07 19.29
C GLN A 8 3.64 9.22 19.50
N GLU A 9 3.47 7.98 19.96
CA GLU A 9 4.59 7.05 20.13
C GLU A 9 5.28 6.73 18.79
N CYS A 10 4.50 6.46 17.74
CA CYS A 10 5.05 6.25 16.39
C CYS A 10 5.84 7.47 15.88
N GLN A 11 5.35 8.68 16.18
CA GLN A 11 6.04 9.91 15.81
C GLN A 11 7.36 10.08 16.60
N GLN A 12 7.37 9.78 17.90
CA GLN A 12 8.58 9.84 18.73
C GLN A 12 9.64 8.82 18.32
N LEU A 13 9.21 7.60 17.99
CA LEU A 13 10.07 6.52 17.50
C LEU A 13 10.44 6.68 16.02
N ASP A 14 9.82 7.64 15.33
CA ASP A 14 10.00 7.92 13.92
C ASP A 14 9.77 6.67 13.03
N VAL A 15 8.66 6.00 13.32
CA VAL A 15 8.13 4.84 12.57
C VAL A 15 6.76 5.16 12.00
N PRO A 16 6.37 4.55 10.86
CA PRO A 16 5.03 4.73 10.34
C PRO A 16 3.97 4.02 11.20
N LEU A 17 2.82 4.66 11.37
CA LEU A 17 1.63 4.06 11.95
C LEU A 17 0.86 3.32 10.83
N GLN A 18 0.71 2.01 10.97
CA GLN A 18 -0.19 1.24 10.11
C GLN A 18 -1.59 1.18 10.73
N VAL A 19 -2.62 1.37 9.92
CA VAL A 19 -4.02 1.28 10.37
C VAL A 19 -4.80 0.43 9.37
N HIS A 20 -5.40 -0.65 9.85
CA HIS A 20 -6.34 -1.47 9.08
C HIS A 20 -7.55 -0.62 8.66
N CYS A 21 -7.96 -0.70 7.40
CA CYS A 21 -9.11 0.02 6.87
C CYS A 21 -9.93 -0.89 5.93
N GLY A 22 -11.24 -0.94 6.13
CA GLY A 22 -12.15 -1.68 5.25
C GLY A 22 -12.23 -3.17 5.55
N PHE A 23 -11.86 -3.98 4.58
CA PHE A 23 -12.16 -5.41 4.49
C PHE A 23 -11.47 -6.21 5.61
N GLY A 24 -12.26 -6.91 6.43
CA GLY A 24 -11.78 -7.84 7.43
C GLY A 24 -12.85 -8.84 7.88
N ASP A 25 -12.78 -9.27 9.13
CA ASP A 25 -13.55 -10.40 9.67
C ASP A 25 -14.98 -10.03 10.12
N PRO A 26 -15.89 -11.01 10.31
CA PRO A 26 -17.30 -10.73 10.66
C PRO A 26 -17.54 -10.04 12.01
N ASP A 27 -16.55 -10.02 12.89
CA ASP A 27 -16.58 -9.30 14.17
C ASP A 27 -16.13 -7.84 14.05
N GLU A 28 -15.70 -7.40 12.87
CA GLU A 28 -15.45 -6.00 12.55
C GLU A 28 -16.74 -5.28 12.12
N ASP A 29 -16.95 -4.08 12.66
CA ASP A 29 -17.99 -3.19 12.16
C ASP A 29 -17.45 -2.40 10.95
N LEU A 30 -17.67 -2.93 9.75
CA LEU A 30 -17.22 -2.34 8.49
C LEU A 30 -17.57 -0.84 8.40
N ALA A 31 -18.72 -0.40 8.93
CA ALA A 31 -19.14 1.00 8.88
C ALA A 31 -18.20 1.96 9.65
N GLN A 32 -17.42 1.44 10.59
CA GLN A 32 -16.45 2.21 11.38
C GLN A 32 -15.01 2.13 10.83
N THR A 33 -14.78 1.37 9.76
CA THR A 33 -13.43 1.12 9.21
C THR A 33 -13.05 2.04 8.05
N SER A 34 -13.88 3.05 7.74
CA SER A 34 -13.53 4.05 6.74
C SER A 34 -12.28 4.84 7.16
N PRO A 35 -11.28 5.00 6.26
CA PRO A 35 -10.07 5.76 6.55
C PRO A 35 -10.36 7.25 6.79
N LEU A 36 -11.54 7.77 6.39
CA LEU A 36 -11.92 9.16 6.64
C LEU A 36 -12.03 9.47 8.14
N GLY A 37 -12.32 8.46 8.98
CA GLY A 37 -12.30 8.59 10.43
C GLY A 37 -10.94 9.02 11.00
N LEU A 38 -9.85 8.80 10.24
CA LEU A 38 -8.48 9.16 10.62
C LEU A 38 -8.13 10.61 10.26
N ARG A 39 -9.02 11.38 9.62
CA ARG A 39 -8.80 12.79 9.27
C ARG A 39 -8.21 13.64 10.42
N PRO A 40 -8.63 13.49 11.69
CA PRO A 40 -8.03 14.23 12.80
C PRO A 40 -6.50 14.09 12.90
N LEU A 41 -5.94 12.89 12.64
CA LEU A 41 -4.50 12.66 12.68
C LEU A 41 -3.73 13.41 11.57
N PHE A 42 -4.40 13.78 10.49
CA PHE A 42 -3.77 14.49 9.37
C PHE A 42 -3.84 16.02 9.49
N ILE A 43 -4.83 16.55 10.22
CA ILE A 43 -5.08 18.00 10.32
C ILE A 43 -4.52 18.61 11.60
N ASP A 44 -4.39 17.83 12.68
CA ASP A 44 -3.89 18.32 13.95
C ASP A 44 -2.36 18.52 13.88
N PRO A 45 -1.86 19.75 14.14
CA PRO A 45 -0.43 20.05 14.13
C PRO A 45 0.43 19.17 15.04
N ALA A 46 -0.15 18.58 16.08
CA ALA A 46 0.57 17.68 16.99
C ALA A 46 1.17 16.46 16.25
N TYR A 47 0.48 15.94 15.23
CA TYR A 47 0.91 14.76 14.47
C TYR A 47 1.67 15.12 13.18
N ARG A 48 2.09 16.38 13.01
CA ARG A 48 2.81 16.80 11.80
C ARG A 48 4.08 15.95 11.61
N GLY A 49 4.23 15.39 10.41
CA GLY A 49 5.37 14.54 10.06
C GLY A 49 5.13 13.05 10.32
N LEU A 50 4.03 12.67 10.98
CA LEU A 50 3.62 11.27 11.10
C LEU A 50 3.34 10.68 9.71
N ARG A 51 3.87 9.48 9.47
CA ARG A 51 3.58 8.67 8.29
C ARG A 51 2.51 7.67 8.68
N ILE A 52 1.39 7.66 7.95
CA ILE A 52 0.26 6.77 8.19
C ILE A 52 0.06 5.90 6.95
N ALA A 53 0.16 4.58 7.11
CA ALA A 53 -0.12 3.61 6.07
C ALA A 53 -1.51 3.00 6.30
N LEU A 54 -2.43 3.30 5.39
CA LEU A 54 -3.80 2.78 5.36
C LEU A 54 -3.77 1.40 4.67
N LEU A 55 -4.04 0.34 5.43
CA LEU A 55 -3.94 -1.02 4.92
C LEU A 55 -5.28 -1.48 4.32
N HIS A 56 -5.19 -2.26 3.25
CA HIS A 56 -6.27 -2.97 2.53
C HIS A 56 -7.28 -2.10 1.80
N CYS A 57 -7.84 -1.14 2.52
CA CYS A 57 -8.72 -0.05 2.10
C CYS A 57 -10.04 -0.43 1.43
N TYR A 58 -10.27 -1.61 0.86
CA TYR A 58 -11.55 -1.95 0.20
C TYR A 58 -12.70 -2.06 1.22
N PRO A 59 -13.91 -1.54 0.96
CA PRO A 59 -14.37 -0.88 -0.26
C PRO A 59 -14.11 0.64 -0.30
N TYR A 60 -13.38 1.16 0.67
CA TYR A 60 -13.04 2.58 0.87
C TYR A 60 -11.75 3.03 0.17
N HIS A 61 -11.21 2.28 -0.79
CA HIS A 61 -9.93 2.59 -1.45
C HIS A 61 -9.94 3.96 -2.16
N ARG A 62 -11.10 4.41 -2.64
CA ARG A 62 -11.28 5.77 -3.18
C ARG A 62 -11.11 6.86 -2.12
N GLU A 63 -11.56 6.61 -0.89
CA GLU A 63 -11.42 7.53 0.23
C GLU A 63 -9.97 7.57 0.72
N ALA A 64 -9.31 6.42 0.80
CA ALA A 64 -7.87 6.34 1.07
C ALA A 64 -7.04 7.07 0.01
N ALA A 65 -7.38 6.90 -1.28
CA ALA A 65 -6.74 7.59 -2.39
C ALA A 65 -6.94 9.11 -2.30
N TYR A 66 -8.13 9.58 -1.89
CA TYR A 66 -8.38 10.98 -1.59
C TYR A 66 -7.47 11.50 -0.47
N LEU A 67 -7.36 10.79 0.66
CA LEU A 67 -6.46 11.20 1.74
C LEU A 67 -5.00 11.26 1.27
N CYS A 68 -4.55 10.30 0.46
CA CYS A 68 -3.22 10.30 -0.14
C CYS A 68 -2.99 11.49 -1.09
N SER A 69 -4.01 11.95 -1.82
CA SER A 69 -3.86 13.08 -2.73
C SER A 69 -3.76 14.43 -1.99
N VAL A 70 -4.39 14.56 -0.82
CA VAL A 70 -4.46 15.85 -0.10
C VAL A 70 -3.55 15.96 1.12
N PHE A 71 -3.13 14.84 1.74
CA PHE A 71 -2.29 14.86 2.94
C PHE A 71 -0.89 14.28 2.69
N PRO A 72 0.19 14.98 3.08
CA PRO A 72 1.56 14.55 2.81
C PRO A 72 1.95 13.25 3.54
N GLY A 73 1.40 13.03 4.74
CA GLY A 73 1.69 11.87 5.58
C GLY A 73 0.86 10.62 5.30
N ALA A 74 -0.08 10.67 4.34
CA ALA A 74 -0.93 9.53 4.00
C ALA A 74 -0.28 8.64 2.94
N TYR A 75 -0.31 7.34 3.20
CA TYR A 75 0.09 6.25 2.31
C TYR A 75 -1.00 5.19 2.35
N MET A 76 -1.11 4.37 1.31
CA MET A 76 -2.09 3.29 1.27
C MET A 76 -1.55 2.06 0.56
N ASP A 77 -2.14 0.90 0.84
CA ASP A 77 -2.02 -0.30 0.01
C ASP A 77 -3.39 -0.91 -0.30
N LEU A 78 -3.36 -1.95 -1.13
CA LEU A 78 -4.50 -2.81 -1.47
C LEU A 78 -4.18 -4.28 -1.13
N SER A 79 -3.37 -4.49 -0.08
CA SER A 79 -3.12 -5.81 0.50
C SER A 79 -4.43 -6.42 1.00
N LEU A 80 -4.55 -7.74 1.15
CA LEU A 80 -5.81 -8.46 1.42
C LEU A 80 -6.85 -8.33 0.28
N THR A 81 -7.20 -7.11 -0.11
CA THR A 81 -8.11 -6.73 -1.21
C THR A 81 -7.72 -7.40 -2.52
N ILE A 82 -6.51 -7.19 -3.03
CA ILE A 82 -6.12 -7.72 -4.34
C ILE A 82 -6.19 -9.25 -4.42
N PRO A 83 -5.61 -10.02 -3.47
CA PRO A 83 -5.67 -11.47 -3.57
C PRO A 83 -7.05 -12.07 -3.28
N LEU A 84 -7.93 -11.41 -2.52
CA LEU A 84 -9.17 -12.02 -2.02
C LEU A 84 -10.47 -11.43 -2.57
N ALA A 85 -10.49 -10.17 -3.04
CA ALA A 85 -11.70 -9.52 -3.58
C ALA A 85 -11.94 -9.83 -5.07
N GLY A 86 -11.31 -10.87 -5.63
CA GLY A 86 -11.50 -11.32 -7.01
C GLY A 86 -11.34 -10.19 -8.03
N LEU A 87 -12.34 -10.02 -8.90
CA LEU A 87 -12.34 -8.97 -9.94
C LEU A 87 -12.35 -7.54 -9.36
N GLU A 88 -12.91 -7.36 -8.17
CA GLU A 88 -13.00 -6.04 -7.54
C GLU A 88 -11.65 -5.57 -6.99
N GLY A 89 -10.73 -6.49 -6.66
CA GLY A 89 -9.36 -6.13 -6.29
C GLY A 89 -8.59 -5.47 -7.44
N VAL A 90 -8.72 -6.00 -8.66
CA VAL A 90 -8.14 -5.42 -9.88
C VAL A 90 -8.79 -4.09 -10.22
N ARG A 91 -10.13 -3.99 -10.09
CA ARG A 91 -10.86 -2.73 -10.25
C ARG A 91 -10.40 -1.67 -9.24
N ALA A 92 -10.19 -2.05 -7.99
CA ALA A 92 -9.72 -1.13 -6.95
C ALA A 92 -8.33 -0.56 -7.25
N MET A 93 -7.42 -1.32 -7.88
CA MET A 93 -6.13 -0.82 -8.34
C MET A 93 -6.31 0.29 -9.39
N ARG A 94 -7.13 0.06 -10.42
CA ARG A 94 -7.44 1.04 -11.46
C ARG A 94 -8.01 2.33 -10.86
N GLU A 95 -8.97 2.22 -9.95
CA GLU A 95 -9.59 3.37 -9.28
C GLU A 95 -8.62 4.11 -8.36
N THR A 96 -7.73 3.38 -7.68
CA THR A 96 -6.69 3.96 -6.83
C THR A 96 -5.69 4.77 -7.66
N LEU A 97 -5.22 4.24 -8.79
CA LEU A 97 -4.33 4.96 -9.71
C LEU A 97 -4.97 6.22 -10.31
N GLY A 98 -6.30 6.29 -10.36
CA GLY A 98 -7.02 7.47 -10.82
C GLY A 98 -6.90 8.70 -9.89
N LEU A 99 -6.44 8.54 -8.65
CA LEU A 99 -6.35 9.66 -7.69
C LEU A 99 -5.13 9.61 -6.76
N CYS A 100 -4.71 8.43 -6.32
CA CYS A 100 -3.58 8.28 -5.41
C CYS A 100 -2.26 8.51 -6.16
N PRO A 101 -1.38 9.42 -5.68
CA PRO A 101 -0.04 9.54 -6.23
C PRO A 101 0.73 8.22 -6.13
N THR A 102 1.39 7.79 -7.20
CA THR A 102 2.17 6.52 -7.21
C THR A 102 3.27 6.50 -6.16
N SER A 103 3.73 7.65 -5.69
CA SER A 103 4.70 7.79 -4.58
C SER A 103 4.13 7.50 -3.19
N LYS A 104 2.81 7.33 -3.06
CA LYS A 104 2.11 7.06 -1.80
C LYS A 104 1.36 5.72 -1.79
N LEU A 105 1.29 5.05 -2.93
CA LEU A 105 0.79 3.69 -3.04
C LEU A 105 1.90 2.68 -2.72
N LEU A 106 1.62 1.75 -1.81
CA LEU A 106 2.54 0.72 -1.34
C LEU A 106 2.08 -0.65 -1.82
N TYR A 107 3.04 -1.53 -2.08
CA TYR A 107 2.79 -2.96 -2.15
C TYR A 107 2.83 -3.59 -0.75
N ALA A 108 1.81 -4.39 -0.45
CA ALA A 108 1.80 -5.35 0.65
C ALA A 108 0.87 -6.52 0.25
N SER A 109 1.06 -7.69 0.85
CA SER A 109 0.24 -8.87 0.55
C SER A 109 -0.90 -9.10 1.55
N ASP A 110 -0.66 -8.79 2.83
CA ASP A 110 -1.43 -9.27 3.99
C ASP A 110 -1.53 -10.80 4.06
N ALA A 111 -0.61 -11.49 3.38
CA ALA A 111 -0.56 -12.94 3.39
C ALA A 111 -0.07 -13.43 4.76
N SER A 112 -0.61 -14.59 5.18
CA SER A 112 -0.14 -15.31 6.36
C SER A 112 -0.20 -16.82 6.11
N ARG A 113 0.46 -17.59 7.00
CA ARG A 113 0.46 -19.07 7.09
C ARG A 113 1.16 -19.81 5.94
N TYR A 114 0.82 -19.52 4.69
CA TYR A 114 1.27 -20.30 3.53
C TYR A 114 2.03 -19.43 2.52
N PRO A 115 3.23 -19.84 2.07
CA PRO A 115 4.04 -19.08 1.11
C PRO A 115 3.33 -18.85 -0.23
N GLU A 116 2.42 -19.75 -0.63
CA GLU A 116 1.62 -19.65 -1.83
C GLU A 116 0.75 -18.38 -1.84
N VAL A 117 0.25 -17.95 -0.68
CA VAL A 117 -0.57 -16.75 -0.56
C VAL A 117 0.27 -15.50 -0.86
N TYR A 118 1.53 -15.47 -0.43
CA TYR A 118 2.47 -14.39 -0.78
C TYR A 118 2.73 -14.36 -2.28
N PHE A 119 2.94 -15.53 -2.90
CA PHE A 119 3.18 -15.64 -4.34
C PHE A 119 1.97 -15.17 -5.17
N VAL A 120 0.77 -15.60 -4.80
CA VAL A 120 -0.48 -15.21 -5.48
C VAL A 120 -0.71 -13.71 -5.34
N ALA A 121 -0.61 -13.15 -4.12
CA ALA A 121 -0.77 -11.72 -3.89
C ALA A 121 0.24 -10.88 -4.68
N ALA A 122 1.52 -11.29 -4.69
CA ALA A 122 2.56 -10.61 -5.46
C ALA A 122 2.29 -10.66 -6.97
N SER A 123 1.80 -11.78 -7.49
CA SER A 123 1.56 -11.96 -8.93
C SER A 123 0.38 -11.14 -9.41
N ILE A 124 -0.79 -11.27 -8.75
CA ILE A 124 -1.99 -10.51 -9.11
C ILE A 124 -1.75 -9.00 -8.95
N HIS A 125 -1.03 -8.57 -7.91
CA HIS A 125 -0.72 -7.15 -7.73
C HIS A 125 0.14 -6.58 -8.86
N ARG A 126 1.14 -7.32 -9.35
CA ARG A 126 1.96 -6.88 -10.49
C ARG A 126 1.13 -6.79 -11.76
N GLU A 127 0.26 -7.76 -12.01
CA GLU A 127 -0.63 -7.79 -13.18
C GLU A 127 -1.62 -6.61 -13.15
N ALA A 128 -2.34 -6.43 -12.04
CA ALA A 128 -3.29 -5.33 -11.87
C ALA A 128 -2.63 -3.95 -11.99
N LEU A 129 -1.43 -3.79 -11.42
CA LEU A 129 -0.66 -2.54 -11.53
C LEU A 129 -0.20 -2.29 -12.96
N ALA A 130 0.31 -3.31 -13.66
CA ALA A 130 0.76 -3.20 -15.04
C ALA A 130 -0.42 -2.85 -15.97
N GLU A 131 -1.57 -3.49 -15.78
CA GLU A 131 -2.80 -3.19 -16.52
C GLU A 131 -3.26 -1.75 -16.29
N GLY A 132 -3.40 -1.31 -15.02
CA GLY A 132 -3.82 0.04 -14.71
C GLY A 132 -2.85 1.12 -15.21
N LEU A 133 -1.54 0.91 -15.07
CA LEU A 133 -0.54 1.82 -15.63
C LEU A 133 -0.54 1.81 -17.17
N GLY A 134 -0.78 0.66 -17.79
CA GLY A 134 -0.94 0.51 -19.24
C GLY A 134 -2.08 1.37 -19.78
N GLU A 135 -3.23 1.37 -19.10
CA GLU A 135 -4.35 2.24 -19.48
C GLU A 135 -4.03 3.73 -19.40
N LEU A 136 -3.24 4.15 -18.40
CA LEU A 136 -2.78 5.53 -18.29
C LEU A 136 -1.82 5.89 -19.44
N VAL A 137 -1.01 4.94 -19.92
CA VAL A 137 -0.13 5.13 -21.08
C VAL A 137 -0.94 5.20 -22.37
N ASP A 138 -1.89 4.29 -22.57
CA ASP A 138 -2.78 4.28 -23.74
C ASP A 138 -3.62 5.56 -23.84
N GLY A 139 -4.03 6.10 -22.68
CA GLY A 139 -4.70 7.40 -22.56
C GLY A 139 -3.79 8.62 -22.66
N ALA A 140 -2.49 8.44 -22.88
CA ALA A 140 -1.46 9.50 -22.90
C ALA A 140 -1.40 10.36 -21.62
N ILE A 141 -1.85 9.81 -20.48
CA ILE A 141 -1.76 10.43 -19.15
C ILE A 141 -0.33 10.27 -18.60
N LEU A 142 0.31 9.13 -18.88
CA LEU A 142 1.70 8.85 -18.52
C LEU A 142 2.51 8.43 -19.76
N SER A 143 3.81 8.72 -19.75
CA SER A 143 4.73 8.06 -20.68
C SER A 143 5.05 6.64 -20.22
N ALA A 144 5.48 5.78 -21.16
CA ALA A 144 5.93 4.42 -20.83
C ALA A 144 7.05 4.41 -19.77
N ASP A 145 8.03 5.32 -19.88
CA ASP A 145 9.11 5.45 -18.90
C ASP A 145 8.59 5.83 -17.50
N SER A 146 7.60 6.73 -17.46
CA SER A 146 6.96 7.15 -16.19
C SER A 146 6.17 6.01 -15.57
N ALA A 147 5.48 5.19 -16.38
CA ALA A 147 4.78 4.00 -15.91
C ALA A 147 5.75 2.96 -15.33
N VAL A 148 6.89 2.71 -15.98
CA VAL A 148 7.93 1.82 -15.43
C VAL A 148 8.48 2.34 -14.11
N ALA A 149 8.74 3.64 -14.00
CA ALA A 149 9.18 4.27 -12.76
C ALA A 149 8.12 4.16 -11.65
N ALA A 150 6.85 4.40 -11.97
CA ALA A 150 5.73 4.22 -11.04
C ALA A 150 5.62 2.77 -10.54
N GLY A 151 5.81 1.78 -11.43
CA GLY A 151 5.84 0.37 -11.05
C GLY A 151 6.91 0.08 -9.99
N ARG A 152 8.13 0.58 -10.17
CA ARG A 152 9.23 0.41 -9.19
C ARG A 152 8.93 1.11 -7.86
N GLN A 153 8.35 2.31 -7.92
CA GLN A 153 7.93 3.06 -6.75
C GLN A 153 6.98 2.25 -5.88
N VAL A 154 5.88 1.80 -6.48
CA VAL A 154 4.81 1.08 -5.79
C VAL A 154 5.31 -0.27 -5.25
N LEU A 155 6.03 -1.03 -6.07
CA LEU A 155 6.41 -2.40 -5.73
C LEU A 155 7.51 -2.51 -4.67
N ALA A 156 8.31 -1.46 -4.45
CA ALA A 156 9.38 -1.53 -3.45
C ALA A 156 9.88 -0.19 -2.91
N GLU A 157 10.10 0.82 -3.75
CA GLU A 157 10.87 1.99 -3.35
C GLU A 157 10.12 2.87 -2.33
N ASN A 158 8.80 2.96 -2.44
CA ASN A 158 7.98 3.67 -1.47
C ASN A 158 8.06 3.01 -0.09
N ALA A 159 7.90 1.69 -0.01
CA ALA A 159 8.02 0.97 1.26
C ALA A 159 9.42 1.15 1.86
N ARG A 160 10.49 1.03 1.06
CA ARG A 160 11.86 1.28 1.54
C ARG A 160 12.03 2.68 2.13
N ARG A 161 11.48 3.71 1.47
CA ARG A 161 11.53 5.10 1.95
C ARG A 161 10.68 5.30 3.22
N VAL A 162 9.46 4.78 3.22
CA VAL A 162 8.48 4.97 4.31
C VAL A 162 8.86 4.20 5.56
N TYR A 163 9.44 3.01 5.44
CA TYR A 163 9.86 2.20 6.58
C TYR A 163 11.36 2.30 6.88
N ARG A 164 12.11 3.09 6.10
CA ARG A 164 13.58 3.24 6.22
C ARG A 164 14.31 1.91 6.19
N LEU A 165 13.90 1.04 5.29
CA LEU A 165 14.51 -0.28 5.13
C LEU A 165 15.85 -0.13 4.45
N GLU A 166 16.90 -0.63 5.08
CA GLU A 166 18.21 -0.77 4.46
C GLU A 166 18.11 -1.70 3.24
N ARG A 167 18.96 -1.48 2.24
CA ARG A 167 19.04 -2.38 1.10
C ARG A 167 19.67 -3.68 1.57
N THR A 168 18.86 -4.71 1.80
CA THR A 168 19.38 -6.07 1.97
C THR A 168 20.06 -6.45 0.66
N GLU A 169 21.39 -6.58 0.66
CA GLU A 169 22.09 -7.24 -0.43
C GLU A 169 21.57 -8.68 -0.50
N MET A 170 20.98 -9.05 -1.63
CA MET A 170 20.57 -10.42 -1.87
C MET A 170 21.84 -11.29 -1.86
N VAL A 171 22.00 -12.12 -0.84
CA VAL A 171 23.03 -13.17 -0.85
C VAL A 171 22.63 -14.12 -1.98
N PRO A 172 23.42 -14.24 -3.07
CA PRO A 172 23.10 -15.17 -4.13
C PRO A 172 23.05 -16.60 -3.55
N PRO A 173 22.16 -17.47 -4.06
CA PRO A 173 22.12 -18.85 -3.62
C PRO A 173 23.52 -19.45 -3.82
N ALA A 174 24.01 -20.18 -2.82
CA ALA A 174 25.29 -20.87 -2.90
C ALA A 174 25.32 -21.67 -4.19
N SER A 175 26.34 -21.44 -5.03
CA SER A 175 26.55 -22.21 -6.25
C SER A 175 26.50 -23.69 -5.87
N SER A 176 25.52 -24.42 -6.38
CA SER A 176 25.43 -25.87 -6.18
C SER A 176 26.73 -26.46 -6.70
N GLY A 177 27.60 -26.88 -5.79
CA GLY A 177 28.82 -27.61 -6.12
C GLY A 177 28.41 -28.80 -6.98
N SER A 178 29.06 -28.92 -8.14
CA SER A 178 28.96 -30.10 -9.00
C SER A 178 29.24 -31.33 -8.15
N LEU A 179 28.22 -32.13 -7.88
CA LEU A 179 28.40 -33.50 -7.44
C LEU A 179 28.95 -34.25 -8.66
N ALA A 180 30.26 -34.46 -8.64
CA ALA A 180 30.95 -35.39 -9.53
C ALA A 180 30.63 -36.84 -9.14
#